data_AF-A0A7C0Y3V6-F1
#
_entry.id   AF-A0A7C0Y3V6-F1
#
_cell.length_a   1.000
_cell.length_b   1.000
_cell.length_c   1.000
_cell.angle_alpha   90.00
_cell.angle_beta   90.00
_cell.angle_gamma   90.00
#
_symmetry.space_group_name_H-M   'P 1'
#
loop_
_entity.id
_entity.type
_entity.pdbx_description
1 polymer ?
#
loop_
_entity_poly.entity_id
_entity_poly.type
_entity_poly.pdbx_seq_one_letter_code
_entity_poly.pdbx_strand_id
1 'polypeptide(L)'
;MIYDTPGIAVSGGEPTLNRRWLIELFKTLRKMNPDTRLHLDSNGTILTEEYVDELVEAGCDNIGVEPKAGRLETYMKITGITDKEQARKFFENSWRILEYIVSNYSEKVYVGAGFAYNSAWMTLEEVAEIGDKIASINPELQVTVLDYFPTFRRRFIKRPTPREMLKVKTILEERGLKTVIVQTSIGHIGPGDKKTKY
;
A
#
# COMPACT_ATOMS: atom_id res chain seq x y z
N MET A 1 4.60 -15.39 -25.26
CA MET A 1 4.94 -14.44 -24.20
C MET A 1 5.62 -13.25 -24.85
N ILE A 2 5.09 -12.03 -24.70
CA ILE A 2 5.68 -10.83 -25.34
C ILE A 2 6.73 -10.17 -24.43
N TYR A 3 6.66 -10.44 -23.12
CA TYR A 3 7.65 -10.00 -22.13
C TYR A 3 8.03 -11.18 -21.23
N ASP A 4 9.33 -11.51 -21.16
CA ASP A 4 9.88 -12.55 -20.29
C ASP A 4 10.12 -11.97 -18.88
N THR A 5 9.02 -11.60 -18.21
CA THR A 5 9.05 -11.04 -16.85
C THR A 5 8.11 -11.83 -15.93
N PRO A 6 8.53 -12.12 -14.68
CA PRO A 6 7.68 -12.82 -13.71
C PRO A 6 6.47 -11.98 -13.26
N GLY A 7 6.48 -10.67 -13.49
CA GLY A 7 5.36 -9.80 -13.16
C GLY A 7 5.35 -8.47 -13.90
N ILE A 8 4.16 -7.90 -14.02
CA ILE A 8 3.90 -6.56 -14.57
C ILE A 8 3.12 -5.79 -13.51
N ALA A 9 3.57 -4.58 -13.19
CA ALA A 9 2.93 -3.72 -12.21
C ALA A 9 2.38 -2.45 -12.88
N VAL A 10 1.15 -2.09 -12.55
CA VAL A 10 0.55 -0.80 -12.86
C VAL A 10 0.59 0.04 -11.58
N SER A 11 1.38 1.11 -11.60
CA SER A 11 1.57 2.03 -10.48
C SER A 11 1.81 3.46 -11.00
N GLY A 12 2.04 4.40 -10.08
CA GLY A 12 2.32 5.80 -10.39
C GLY A 12 1.07 6.65 -10.55
N GLY A 13 1.12 7.90 -10.06
CA GLY A 13 -0.09 8.71 -9.93
C GLY A 13 -1.16 8.00 -9.10
N GLU A 14 -2.42 8.04 -9.55
CA GLU A 14 -3.47 7.14 -9.09
C GLU A 14 -4.05 6.41 -10.31
N PRO A 15 -3.67 5.14 -10.57
CA PRO A 15 -4.03 4.45 -11.80
C PRO A 15 -5.54 4.15 -11.90
N THR A 16 -6.25 4.11 -10.78
CA THR A 16 -7.68 3.73 -10.76
C THR A 16 -8.60 4.84 -11.28
N LEU A 17 -8.09 6.07 -11.50
CA LEU A 17 -8.86 7.21 -12.00
C LEU A 17 -9.55 6.94 -13.36
N ASN A 18 -8.98 6.07 -14.19
CA ASN A 18 -9.56 5.70 -15.48
C ASN A 18 -9.97 4.22 -15.52
N ARG A 19 -11.13 3.93 -14.92
CA ARG A 19 -11.72 2.58 -14.83
C ARG A 19 -11.74 1.83 -16.15
N ARG A 20 -12.33 2.41 -17.19
CA ARG A 20 -12.44 1.75 -18.50
C ARG A 20 -11.08 1.37 -19.07
N TRP A 21 -10.11 2.29 -19.01
CA TRP A 21 -8.78 2.01 -19.54
C TRP A 21 -8.05 0.94 -18.71
N LEU A 22 -8.11 1.02 -17.39
CA LEU A 22 -7.39 0.10 -16.50
C LEU A 22 -7.92 -1.33 -16.64
N ILE A 23 -9.24 -1.51 -16.69
CA ILE A 23 -9.86 -2.83 -16.89
C ILE A 23 -9.44 -3.45 -18.22
N GLU A 24 -9.50 -2.68 -19.31
CA GLU A 24 -9.11 -3.19 -20.64
C GLU A 24 -7.61 -3.49 -20.73
N LEU A 25 -6.78 -2.73 -20.01
CA LEU A 25 -5.35 -3.02 -19.88
C LEU A 25 -5.13 -4.39 -19.20
N PHE A 26 -5.74 -4.64 -18.03
CA PHE A 26 -5.56 -5.91 -17.34
C PHE A 26 -6.05 -7.10 -18.17
N LYS A 27 -7.22 -7.01 -18.80
CA LYS A 27 -7.73 -8.06 -19.71
C LYS A 27 -6.75 -8.35 -20.85
N THR A 28 -6.20 -7.30 -21.45
CA THR A 28 -5.24 -7.42 -22.55
C THR A 28 -3.94 -8.05 -22.08
N LEU A 29 -3.40 -7.60 -20.94
CA LEU A 29 -2.19 -8.15 -20.34
C LEU A 29 -2.35 -9.63 -19.99
N ARG A 30 -3.48 -10.01 -19.38
CA ARG A 30 -3.78 -11.40 -19.01
C ARG A 30 -3.89 -12.29 -20.25
N LYS A 31 -4.54 -11.81 -21.32
CA LYS A 31 -4.63 -12.55 -22.60
C LYS A 31 -3.25 -12.75 -23.25
N MET A 32 -2.38 -11.74 -23.18
CA MET A 32 -1.04 -11.79 -23.78
C MET A 32 -0.04 -12.59 -22.94
N ASN A 33 -0.24 -12.63 -21.61
CA ASN A 33 0.67 -13.23 -20.64
C ASN A 33 -0.10 -13.99 -19.55
N PRO A 34 -0.63 -15.20 -19.86
CA PRO A 34 -1.52 -15.93 -18.94
C PRO A 34 -0.93 -16.25 -17.57
N ASP A 35 0.37 -16.53 -17.50
CA ASP A 35 1.06 -16.97 -16.28
C ASP A 35 1.81 -15.84 -15.56
N THR A 36 1.75 -14.60 -16.07
CA THR A 36 2.45 -13.46 -15.47
C THR A 36 1.63 -12.86 -14.33
N ARG A 37 2.28 -12.52 -13.22
CA ARG A 37 1.65 -11.79 -12.12
C ARG A 37 1.28 -10.38 -12.57
N LEU A 38 0.04 -9.96 -12.35
CA LEU A 38 -0.46 -8.63 -12.71
C LEU A 38 -0.80 -7.85 -11.45
N HIS A 39 0.08 -6.90 -11.12
CA HIS A 39 0.02 -6.10 -9.90
C HIS A 39 -0.60 -4.71 -10.13
N LEU A 40 -1.48 -4.31 -9.22
CA LEU A 40 -1.97 -2.93 -9.10
C LEU A 40 -1.49 -2.32 -7.79
N ASP A 41 -0.90 -1.13 -7.84
CA ASP A 41 -0.64 -0.31 -6.66
C ASP A 41 -1.56 0.93 -6.68
N SER A 42 -2.37 1.11 -5.64
CA SER A 42 -3.35 2.20 -5.54
C SER A 42 -3.44 2.74 -4.12
N ASN A 43 -3.80 4.02 -4.00
CA ASN A 43 -4.15 4.60 -2.70
C ASN A 43 -5.54 4.15 -2.19
N GLY A 44 -6.35 3.48 -3.03
CA GLY A 44 -7.67 2.94 -2.67
C GLY A 44 -8.78 3.97 -2.45
N THR A 45 -8.51 5.26 -2.58
CA THR A 45 -9.43 6.33 -2.14
C THR A 45 -10.70 6.45 -2.96
N ILE A 46 -10.68 6.02 -4.22
CA ILE A 46 -11.81 6.10 -5.15
C ILE A 46 -12.30 4.73 -5.62
N LEU A 47 -11.67 3.65 -5.16
CA LEU A 47 -12.10 2.30 -5.49
C LEU A 47 -13.46 2.01 -4.84
N THR A 48 -14.32 1.35 -5.60
CA THR A 48 -15.55 0.72 -5.12
C THR A 48 -15.36 -0.80 -5.10
N GLU A 49 -16.18 -1.51 -4.34
CA GLU A 49 -16.14 -2.98 -4.29
C GLU A 49 -16.36 -3.58 -5.68
N GLU A 50 -17.39 -3.11 -6.39
CA GLU A 50 -17.66 -3.45 -7.79
C GLU A 50 -16.44 -3.25 -8.72
N TYR A 51 -15.69 -2.15 -8.54
CA TYR A 51 -14.50 -1.91 -9.36
C TYR A 51 -13.34 -2.82 -8.97
N VAL A 52 -13.19 -3.16 -7.69
CA VAL A 52 -12.26 -4.21 -7.25
C VAL A 52 -12.63 -5.55 -7.90
N ASP A 53 -13.90 -5.92 -7.89
CA ASP A 53 -14.38 -7.17 -8.48
C ASP A 53 -14.03 -7.23 -9.98
N GLU A 54 -14.30 -6.14 -10.73
CA GLU A 54 -13.92 -6.04 -12.15
C GLU A 54 -12.42 -6.16 -12.38
N LEU A 55 -11.58 -5.58 -11.50
CA LEU A 55 -10.12 -5.68 -11.62
C LEU A 55 -9.65 -7.12 -11.45
N VAL A 56 -10.20 -7.84 -10.46
CA VAL A 56 -9.88 -9.24 -10.22
C VAL A 56 -10.35 -10.11 -11.40
N GLU A 57 -11.57 -9.89 -11.89
CA GLU A 57 -12.11 -10.58 -13.08
C GLU A 57 -11.29 -10.30 -14.35
N ALA A 58 -10.78 -9.08 -14.49
CA ALA A 58 -9.88 -8.70 -15.59
C ALA A 58 -8.50 -9.38 -15.50
N GLY A 59 -8.20 -10.04 -14.39
CA GLY A 59 -6.98 -10.81 -14.17
C GLY A 59 -5.94 -10.10 -13.32
N CYS A 60 -6.28 -9.06 -12.55
CA CYS A 60 -5.39 -8.53 -11.51
C CYS A 60 -5.34 -9.52 -10.34
N ASP A 61 -4.15 -10.09 -10.08
CA ASP A 61 -3.93 -11.14 -9.09
C ASP A 61 -2.99 -10.70 -7.95
N ASN A 62 -2.58 -9.44 -7.95
CA ASN A 62 -1.80 -8.85 -6.88
C ASN A 62 -2.20 -7.37 -6.66
N ILE A 63 -2.61 -6.99 -5.46
CA ILE A 63 -3.09 -5.63 -5.17
C ILE A 63 -2.38 -5.06 -3.95
N GLY A 64 -1.70 -3.93 -4.12
CA GLY A 64 -1.21 -3.06 -3.06
C GLY A 64 -2.20 -1.92 -2.79
N VAL A 65 -2.61 -1.76 -1.53
CA VAL A 65 -3.41 -0.62 -1.09
C VAL A 65 -2.61 0.21 -0.09
N GLU A 66 -2.56 1.52 -0.31
CA GLU A 66 -1.85 2.46 0.57
C GLU A 66 -2.81 3.44 1.28
N PRO A 67 -3.39 3.09 2.46
CA PRO A 67 -4.26 3.99 3.22
C PRO A 67 -3.60 5.28 3.75
N LYS A 68 -2.26 5.34 3.69
CA LYS A 68 -1.38 6.48 4.03
C LYS A 68 -1.24 6.84 5.51
N ALA A 69 -2.29 6.70 6.32
CA ALA A 69 -2.28 7.13 7.73
C ALA A 69 -3.21 6.28 8.61
N GLY A 70 -3.00 6.36 9.93
CA GLY A 70 -3.88 5.77 10.94
C GLY A 70 -4.93 6.76 11.45
N ARG A 71 -4.65 8.07 11.36
CA ARG A 71 -5.51 9.16 11.81
C ARG A 71 -5.89 10.09 10.65
N LEU A 72 -7.10 10.65 10.72
CA LEU A 72 -7.60 11.58 9.70
C LEU A 72 -6.75 12.85 9.61
N GLU A 73 -6.30 13.38 10.75
CA GLU A 73 -5.49 14.61 10.80
C GLU A 73 -4.14 14.39 10.11
N THR A 74 -3.52 13.24 10.31
CA THR A 74 -2.29 12.84 9.63
C THR A 74 -2.54 12.63 8.14
N TYR A 75 -3.64 11.98 7.77
CA TYR A 75 -4.05 11.82 6.37
C TYR A 75 -4.20 13.17 5.65
N MET A 76 -4.91 14.13 6.26
CA MET A 76 -5.05 15.50 5.76
C MET A 76 -3.69 16.19 5.65
N LYS A 77 -2.82 16.04 6.65
CA LYS A 77 -1.47 16.62 6.64
C LYS A 77 -0.60 16.05 5.51
N ILE A 78 -0.71 14.76 5.20
CA ILE A 78 0.05 14.12 4.11
C ILE A 78 -0.50 14.52 2.75
N THR A 79 -1.81 14.42 2.55
CA THR A 79 -2.47 14.66 1.25
C THR A 79 -2.60 16.13 0.89
N GLY A 80 -2.64 17.02 1.90
CA GLY A 80 -2.90 18.45 1.71
C GLY A 80 -4.37 18.78 1.47
N ILE A 81 -5.29 17.83 1.65
CA ILE A 81 -6.73 18.07 1.55
C ILE A 81 -7.16 18.85 2.80
N THR A 82 -7.73 20.04 2.59
CA THR A 82 -8.21 20.92 3.66
C THR A 82 -9.69 20.72 3.97
N ASP A 83 -10.47 20.21 3.02
CA ASP A 83 -11.86 19.85 3.23
C ASP A 83 -11.95 18.56 4.06
N LYS A 84 -12.46 18.69 5.29
CA LYS A 84 -12.46 17.59 6.27
C LYS A 84 -13.37 16.44 5.85
N GLU A 85 -14.51 16.73 5.24
CA GLU A 85 -15.47 15.70 4.82
C GLU A 85 -14.96 14.90 3.62
N GLN A 86 -14.36 15.58 2.64
CA GLN A 86 -13.70 14.93 1.52
C GLN A 86 -12.50 14.09 1.98
N ALA A 87 -11.67 14.63 2.88
CA ALA A 87 -10.56 13.88 3.44
C ALA A 87 -11.03 12.64 4.20
N ARG A 88 -12.08 12.77 5.01
CA ARG A 88 -12.71 11.67 5.73
C ARG A 88 -13.18 10.58 4.78
N LYS A 89 -13.91 10.94 3.73
CA LYS A 89 -14.42 10.00 2.73
C LYS A 89 -13.29 9.19 2.10
N PHE A 90 -12.20 9.83 1.66
CA PHE A 90 -11.07 9.13 1.04
C PHE A 90 -10.29 8.28 2.04
N PHE A 91 -10.07 8.79 3.25
CA PHE A 91 -9.39 8.07 4.32
C PHE A 91 -10.16 6.82 4.75
N GLU A 92 -11.47 6.93 4.98
CA GLU A 92 -12.29 5.79 5.37
C GLU A 92 -12.40 4.78 4.22
N ASN A 93 -12.52 5.26 2.98
CA ASN A 93 -12.61 4.37 1.82
C ASN A 93 -11.34 3.55 1.56
N SER A 94 -10.15 4.14 1.72
CA SER A 94 -8.90 3.40 1.49
C SER A 94 -8.73 2.22 2.46
N TRP A 95 -9.11 2.42 3.73
CA TRP A 95 -9.14 1.34 4.72
C TRP A 95 -10.23 0.32 4.44
N ARG A 96 -11.45 0.77 4.11
CA ARG A 96 -12.58 -0.10 3.77
C ARG A 96 -12.27 -1.01 2.58
N ILE A 97 -11.64 -0.47 1.53
CA ILE A 97 -11.27 -1.23 0.35
C ILE A 97 -10.17 -2.25 0.65
N LEU A 98 -9.17 -1.88 1.47
CA LEU A 98 -8.16 -2.84 1.92
C LEU A 98 -8.84 -4.03 2.64
N GLU A 99 -9.72 -3.76 3.60
CA GLU A 99 -10.46 -4.79 4.33
C GLU A 99 -11.34 -5.65 3.41
N TYR A 100 -12.02 -5.02 2.45
CA TYR A 100 -12.83 -5.72 1.45
C TYR A 100 -12.00 -6.70 0.62
N ILE A 101 -10.86 -6.25 0.08
CA ILE A 101 -10.00 -7.12 -0.75
C ILE A 101 -9.48 -8.30 0.08
N VAL A 102 -9.00 -8.04 1.31
CA VAL A 102 -8.49 -9.11 2.18
C VAL A 102 -9.59 -10.11 2.52
N SER A 103 -10.80 -9.63 2.86
CA SER A 103 -11.89 -10.51 3.29
C SER A 103 -12.48 -11.37 2.17
N ASN A 104 -12.44 -10.88 0.93
CA ASN A 104 -13.14 -11.53 -0.19
C ASN A 104 -12.20 -12.19 -1.22
N TYR A 105 -10.93 -11.77 -1.28
CA TYR A 105 -10.03 -12.15 -2.36
C TYR A 105 -8.68 -12.72 -1.92
N SER A 106 -8.37 -12.85 -0.62
CA SER A 106 -7.07 -13.39 -0.19
C SER A 106 -6.75 -14.81 -0.69
N GLU A 107 -7.74 -15.60 -1.11
CA GLU A 107 -7.50 -16.91 -1.73
C GLU A 107 -7.14 -16.84 -3.22
N LYS A 108 -7.43 -15.72 -3.89
CA LYS A 108 -7.27 -15.52 -5.35
C LYS A 108 -6.24 -14.46 -5.71
N VAL A 109 -6.02 -13.52 -4.81
CA VAL A 109 -5.23 -12.31 -5.02
C VAL A 109 -4.25 -12.18 -3.88
N TYR A 110 -2.99 -11.93 -4.21
CA TYR A 110 -2.01 -11.50 -3.22
C TYR A 110 -2.28 -10.05 -2.83
N VAL A 111 -2.42 -9.77 -1.54
CA VAL A 111 -2.73 -8.42 -1.04
C VAL A 111 -1.58 -7.89 -0.20
N GLY A 112 -1.26 -6.61 -0.35
CA GLY A 112 -0.33 -5.89 0.51
C GLY A 112 -0.91 -4.56 0.97
N ALA A 113 -0.57 -4.17 2.20
CA ALA A 113 -0.82 -2.82 2.69
C ALA A 113 0.48 -2.00 2.69
N GLY A 114 0.36 -0.69 2.49
CA GLY A 114 1.49 0.22 2.56
C GLY A 114 1.18 1.57 3.21
N PHE A 115 2.21 2.23 3.72
CA PHE A 115 2.17 3.64 4.10
C PHE A 115 3.56 4.26 4.15
N ALA A 116 3.65 5.58 4.03
CA ALA A 116 4.89 6.31 4.19
C ALA A 116 5.05 6.86 5.61
N TYR A 117 6.21 6.64 6.22
CA TYR A 117 6.52 7.13 7.56
C TYR A 117 7.51 8.31 7.53
N ASN A 118 7.25 9.29 8.39
CA ASN A 118 8.22 10.30 8.83
C ASN A 118 7.79 10.91 10.17
N SER A 119 8.72 11.08 11.09
CA SER A 119 8.47 11.69 12.41
C SER A 119 7.99 13.15 12.34
N ALA A 120 8.15 13.85 11.20
CA ALA A 120 7.62 15.19 11.01
C ALA A 120 6.08 15.26 10.94
N TRP A 121 5.38 14.14 10.72
CA TRP A 121 3.91 14.12 10.65
C TRP A 121 3.23 12.91 11.28
N MET A 122 3.95 11.81 11.51
CA MET A 122 3.39 10.59 12.06
C MET A 122 4.17 10.22 13.32
N THR A 123 3.46 10.02 14.43
CA THR A 123 4.09 9.59 15.68
C THR A 123 4.21 8.06 15.69
N LEU A 124 5.07 7.54 16.56
CA LEU A 124 5.22 6.08 16.69
C LEU A 124 3.99 5.43 17.32
N GLU A 125 3.20 6.18 18.08
CA GLU A 125 1.90 5.74 18.59
C GLU A 125 0.91 5.55 17.44
N GLU A 126 0.89 6.46 16.46
CA GLU A 126 0.07 6.26 15.25
C GLU A 126 0.55 5.06 14.42
N VAL A 127 1.86 4.81 14.36
CA VAL A 127 2.39 3.59 13.73
C VAL A 127 1.85 2.33 14.43
N ALA A 128 1.78 2.32 15.76
CA ALA A 128 1.19 1.21 16.50
C ALA A 128 -0.31 1.05 16.21
N GLU A 129 -1.07 2.15 16.10
CA GLU A 129 -2.49 2.13 15.71
C GLU A 129 -2.71 1.57 14.31
N ILE A 130 -1.85 1.94 13.34
CA ILE A 130 -1.84 1.35 12.00
C ILE A 130 -1.58 -0.15 12.09
N GLY A 131 -0.59 -0.56 12.90
CA GLY A 131 -0.27 -1.96 13.15
C GLY A 131 -1.45 -2.75 13.70
N ASP A 132 -2.14 -2.21 14.71
CA ASP A 132 -3.35 -2.80 15.29
C ASP A 132 -4.46 -2.97 14.26
N LYS A 133 -4.71 -1.93 13.48
CA LYS A 133 -5.76 -1.96 12.47
C LYS A 133 -5.47 -3.01 11.40
N ILE A 134 -4.24 -3.08 10.90
CA ILE A 134 -3.87 -4.10 9.91
C ILE A 134 -3.94 -5.50 10.53
N ALA A 135 -3.43 -5.69 11.75
CA ALA A 135 -3.46 -6.98 12.42
C ALA A 135 -4.90 -7.48 12.68
N SER A 136 -5.84 -6.55 12.94
CA SER A 136 -7.27 -6.89 13.04
C SER A 136 -7.92 -7.30 11.73
N ILE A 137 -7.39 -6.84 10.59
CA ILE A 137 -7.84 -7.25 9.25
C ILE A 137 -7.26 -8.63 8.95
N ASN A 138 -5.92 -8.76 8.97
CA ASN A 138 -5.22 -10.03 8.82
C ASN A 138 -3.75 -9.88 9.26
N PRO A 139 -3.28 -10.62 10.29
CA PRO A 139 -1.89 -10.53 10.75
C PRO A 139 -0.86 -11.08 9.76
N GLU A 140 -1.27 -11.90 8.79
CA GLU A 140 -0.42 -12.45 7.73
C GLU A 140 -0.24 -11.47 6.55
N LEU A 141 -1.00 -10.36 6.52
CA LEU A 141 -0.91 -9.38 5.46
C LEU A 141 0.50 -8.78 5.38
N GLN A 142 1.07 -8.72 4.18
CA GLN A 142 2.33 -8.01 3.97
C GLN A 142 2.13 -6.51 4.17
N VAL A 143 2.91 -5.91 5.06
CA VAL A 143 2.95 -4.48 5.30
C VAL A 143 4.28 -3.92 4.82
N THR A 144 4.25 -2.95 3.90
CA THR A 144 5.43 -2.23 3.45
C THR A 144 5.40 -0.78 3.95
N VAL A 145 6.41 -0.39 4.72
CA VAL A 145 6.56 1.00 5.15
C VAL A 145 7.66 1.68 4.36
N LEU A 146 7.30 2.78 3.70
CA LEU A 146 8.25 3.58 2.93
C LEU A 146 8.88 4.66 3.82
N ASP A 147 10.21 4.81 3.74
CA ASP A 147 10.87 5.95 4.36
C ASP A 147 10.65 7.20 3.49
N TYR A 148 9.87 8.15 4.00
CA TYR A 148 9.56 9.31 3.17
C TYR A 148 10.83 10.05 2.74
N PHE A 149 11.00 10.15 1.42
CA PHE A 149 12.14 10.81 0.79
C PHE A 149 11.71 12.16 0.18
N PRO A 150 12.06 13.30 0.80
CA PRO A 150 11.55 14.62 0.42
C PRO A 150 12.27 15.23 -0.80
N THR A 151 12.03 14.69 -2.00
CA THR A 151 12.67 15.17 -3.25
C THR A 151 11.86 16.24 -3.99
N PHE A 152 10.53 16.20 -3.89
CA PHE A 152 9.65 17.13 -4.61
C PHE A 152 9.26 18.35 -3.75
N ARG A 153 8.32 18.16 -2.81
CA ARG A 153 7.85 19.19 -1.86
C ARG A 153 8.28 18.85 -0.44
N ARG A 154 8.18 19.85 0.46
CA ARG A 154 8.56 19.74 1.88
C ARG A 154 10.02 19.28 2.07
N ARG A 155 10.94 19.83 1.27
CA ARG A 155 12.38 19.53 1.27
C ARG A 155 13.10 19.83 2.60
N PHE A 156 12.45 20.60 3.48
CA PHE A 156 12.93 20.86 4.84
C PHE A 156 12.78 19.67 5.78
N ILE A 157 11.95 18.69 5.44
CA ILE A 157 11.78 17.46 6.22
C ILE A 157 13.03 16.60 6.06
N LYS A 158 13.48 15.98 7.14
CA LYS A 158 14.60 15.04 7.10
C LYS A 158 14.08 13.65 6.76
N ARG A 159 14.74 12.96 5.83
CA ARG A 159 14.46 11.54 5.55
C ARG A 159 14.69 10.72 6.84
N PRO A 160 13.83 9.74 7.17
CA PRO A 160 14.05 8.87 8.33
C PRO A 160 15.39 8.12 8.20
N THR A 161 16.05 7.90 9.34
CA THR A 161 17.27 7.08 9.35
C THR A 161 16.94 5.59 9.27
N PRO A 162 17.86 4.72 8.81
CA PRO A 162 17.66 3.27 8.88
C PRO A 162 17.31 2.78 10.30
N ARG A 163 17.93 3.36 11.34
CA ARG A 163 17.62 3.04 12.75
C ARG A 163 16.18 3.41 13.13
N GLU A 164 15.69 4.53 12.63
CA GLU A 164 14.30 4.97 12.85
C GLU A 164 13.31 4.03 12.15
N MET A 165 13.59 3.63 10.91
CA MET A 165 12.77 2.67 10.18
C MET A 165 12.77 1.27 10.81
N LEU A 166 13.90 0.82 11.39
CA LEU A 166 13.94 -0.41 12.17
C LEU A 166 13.07 -0.33 13.42
N LYS A 167 13.00 0.84 14.08
CA LYS A 167 12.08 1.03 15.21
C LYS A 167 10.61 0.93 14.77
N VAL A 168 10.26 1.51 13.62
CA VAL A 168 8.93 1.38 13.01
C VAL A 168 8.60 -0.09 12.73
N LYS A 169 9.57 -0.83 12.15
CA LYS A 169 9.44 -2.26 11.89
C LYS A 169 9.12 -3.04 13.18
N THR A 170 9.92 -2.86 14.22
CA THR A 170 9.73 -3.53 15.52
C THR A 170 8.35 -3.26 16.10
N ILE A 171 7.89 -2.00 16.09
CA ILE A 171 6.56 -1.63 16.60
C ILE A 171 5.46 -2.40 15.87
N LEU A 172 5.52 -2.47 14.53
CA LEU A 172 4.53 -3.18 13.72
C LEU A 172 4.52 -4.69 14.00
N GLU A 173 5.69 -5.31 14.14
CA GLU A 173 5.82 -6.72 14.50
C GLU A 173 5.31 -7.01 15.92
N GLU A 174 5.54 -6.10 16.88
CA GLU A 174 5.00 -6.18 18.24
C GLU A 174 3.47 -6.10 18.29
N ARG A 175 2.83 -5.52 17.26
CA ARG A 175 1.35 -5.55 17.10
C ARG A 175 0.84 -6.86 16.49
N GLY A 176 1.72 -7.81 16.20
CA GLY A 176 1.36 -9.16 15.75
C GLY A 176 1.50 -9.39 14.24
N LEU A 177 1.90 -8.38 13.48
CA LEU A 177 2.12 -8.49 12.03
C LEU A 177 3.29 -9.41 11.72
N LYS A 178 3.08 -10.39 10.84
CA LYS A 178 4.09 -11.41 10.51
C LYS A 178 5.04 -11.00 9.40
N THR A 179 4.55 -10.18 8.47
CA THR A 179 5.28 -9.83 7.26
C THR A 179 5.44 -8.32 7.16
N VAL A 180 6.44 -7.77 7.83
CA VAL A 180 6.75 -6.33 7.80
C VAL A 180 8.03 -6.07 7.01
N ILE A 181 7.92 -5.24 5.98
CA ILE A 181 9.02 -4.73 5.16
C ILE A 181 9.16 -3.24 5.38
N VAL A 182 10.38 -2.75 5.60
CA VAL A 182 10.67 -1.32 5.64
C VAL A 182 11.68 -0.93 4.57
N GLN A 183 11.37 0.12 3.82
CA GLN A 183 12.34 0.79 2.96
C GLN A 183 13.26 1.66 3.83
N THR A 184 14.55 1.64 3.53
CA THR A 184 15.54 2.51 4.18
C THR A 184 16.48 3.10 3.13
N SER A 185 17.29 4.09 3.52
CA SER A 185 18.33 4.64 2.66
C SER A 185 19.42 3.64 2.23
N ILE A 186 19.50 2.46 2.86
CA ILE A 186 20.47 1.39 2.53
C ILE A 186 19.82 0.17 1.87
N GLY A 187 18.55 0.27 1.47
CA GLY A 187 17.77 -0.81 0.86
C GLY A 187 16.58 -1.23 1.72
N HIS A 188 15.95 -2.34 1.34
CA HIS A 188 14.77 -2.87 2.02
C HIS A 188 15.16 -3.94 3.05
N ILE A 189 14.47 -3.92 4.18
CA ILE A 189 14.64 -4.86 5.28
C ILE A 189 13.31 -5.58 5.47
N GLY A 190 13.30 -6.88 5.21
CA GLY A 190 12.10 -7.72 5.31
C GLY A 190 12.01 -8.51 6.62
N PRO A 191 11.12 -9.52 6.66
CA PRO A 191 10.95 -10.39 7.83
C PRO A 191 12.25 -11.04 8.29
N GLY A 192 12.47 -11.09 9.61
CA GLY A 192 13.69 -11.64 10.22
C GLY A 192 14.96 -10.81 9.97
N ASP A 193 14.82 -9.50 9.75
CA ASP A 193 15.89 -8.52 9.51
C ASP A 193 16.82 -8.83 8.32
N LYS A 194 16.33 -9.65 7.39
CA LYS A 194 17.07 -10.00 6.18
C LYS A 194 16.92 -8.86 5.15
N LYS A 195 18.04 -8.49 4.51
CA LYS A 195 17.99 -7.64 3.32
C LYS A 195 17.21 -8.36 2.22
N THR A 196 16.15 -7.73 1.73
CA THR A 196 15.39 -8.24 0.59
C THR A 196 15.92 -7.58 -0.68
N LYS A 197 16.17 -8.40 -1.71
CA LYS A 197 16.31 -7.92 -3.09
C LYS A 197 14.94 -8.04 -3.74
N TYR A 198 14.41 -6.93 -4.24
CA TYR A 198 13.27 -6.94 -5.16
C TYR A 198 13.76 -7.45 -6.52
#